data_AF-A0A3M2D882-F1
#
_entry.id   AF-A0A3M2D882-F1
#
_cell.length_a   1.000
_cell.length_b   1.000
_cell.length_c   1.000
_cell.angle_alpha   90.00
_cell.angle_beta   90.00
_cell.angle_gamma   90.00
#
_symmetry.space_group_name_H-M   'P 1'
#
loop_
_entity.id
_entity.type
_entity.pdbx_description
1 polymer ?
#
loop_
_entity_poly.entity_id
_entity_poly.type
_entity_poly.pdbx_seq_one_letter_code
_entity_poly.pdbx_strand_id
1 'polypeptide(L)'
;MDEDASGQPIPGGAVPYVVTTTDRGGILVTAASSNMLLVVDPLTGMVRNRIPVGSMPRGLLVVEDVAYVYNRGDLTLSVVDLGNSFHEPVERYRVVLATDPAPAFIQQGRRLFYDVSFSSNGTFACGSCHPDAHVDQLVWNLGDGPRSTR
;
A
#
# COMPACT_ATOMS: atom_id res chain seq x y z
N MET A 1 15.18 -6.65 -6.86
CA MET A 1 14.33 -6.70 -8.07
C MET A 1 13.52 -7.94 -7.85
N ASP A 2 12.34 -7.77 -7.29
CA ASP A 2 11.67 -8.86 -6.59
C ASP A 2 10.56 -9.35 -7.50
N GLU A 3 10.97 -10.26 -8.36
CA GLU A 3 10.08 -11.07 -9.19
C GLU A 3 9.59 -12.24 -8.34
N ASP A 4 8.40 -12.76 -8.62
CA ASP A 4 8.07 -14.08 -8.10
C ASP A 4 9.00 -15.14 -8.72
N ALA A 5 8.87 -16.39 -8.28
CA ALA A 5 9.66 -17.50 -8.80
C ALA A 5 9.50 -17.72 -10.34
N SER A 6 8.59 -16.99 -10.99
CA SER A 6 8.33 -17.04 -12.44
C SER A 6 8.83 -15.82 -13.22
N GLY A 7 9.51 -14.86 -12.58
CA GLY A 7 9.99 -13.65 -13.26
C GLY A 7 8.90 -12.60 -13.50
N GLN A 8 7.71 -12.76 -12.89
CA GLN A 8 6.60 -11.81 -13.03
C GLN A 8 6.70 -10.74 -11.94
N PRO A 9 6.41 -9.46 -12.24
CA PRO A 9 6.22 -8.44 -11.22
C PRO A 9 5.12 -8.91 -10.27
N ILE A 10 5.40 -8.95 -8.96
CA ILE A 10 4.39 -9.36 -7.97
C ILE A 10 3.28 -8.31 -7.96
N PRO A 11 2.09 -8.58 -8.54
CA PRO A 11 1.06 -7.56 -8.68
C PRO A 11 0.51 -7.24 -7.29
N GLY A 12 0.57 -5.99 -6.85
CA GLY A 12 0.00 -5.53 -5.58
C GLY A 12 0.93 -5.61 -4.35
N GLY A 13 2.24 -5.77 -4.56
CA GLY A 13 3.26 -5.66 -3.50
C GLY A 13 3.90 -4.27 -3.38
N ALA A 14 3.28 -3.24 -3.95
CA ALA A 14 3.99 -1.97 -4.10
C ALA A 14 4.06 -1.21 -2.77
N VAL A 15 5.26 -1.31 -2.22
CA VAL A 15 5.80 -0.56 -1.07
C VAL A 15 5.10 -0.95 0.23
N PRO A 16 5.53 -2.08 0.85
CA PRO A 16 5.13 -2.39 2.21
C PRO A 16 5.50 -1.23 3.14
N TYR A 17 4.61 -0.88 4.06
CA TYR A 17 4.80 0.27 4.95
C TYR A 17 4.72 -0.12 6.43
N VAL A 18 3.59 -0.67 6.87
CA VAL A 18 3.44 -1.25 8.21
C VAL A 18 3.28 -2.75 8.09
N VAL A 19 3.86 -3.48 9.04
CA VAL A 19 3.65 -4.91 9.26
C VAL A 19 3.19 -5.15 10.70
N THR A 20 2.26 -6.08 10.89
CA THR A 20 1.88 -6.59 12.21
C THR A 20 1.55 -8.08 12.13
N THR A 21 1.57 -8.74 13.27
CA THR A 21 1.02 -10.09 13.43
C THR A 21 -0.41 -10.03 13.94
N THR A 22 -1.16 -11.11 13.74
CA THR A 22 -2.43 -11.36 14.42
C THR A 22 -2.28 -12.51 15.42
N ASP A 23 -3.16 -12.57 16.42
CA ASP A 23 -3.18 -13.67 17.39
C ASP A 23 -3.52 -15.03 16.76
N ARG A 24 -4.01 -15.03 15.52
CA ARG A 24 -4.31 -16.20 14.69
C ARG A 24 -3.15 -16.65 13.80
N GLY A 25 -1.98 -16.03 13.93
CA GLY A 25 -0.77 -16.42 13.20
C GLY A 25 -0.73 -15.98 11.74
N GLY A 26 -1.44 -14.90 11.36
CA GLY A 26 -1.22 -14.23 10.08
C GLY A 26 -0.28 -13.03 10.23
N ILE A 27 0.47 -12.73 9.18
CA ILE A 27 1.18 -11.45 9.05
C ILE A 27 0.32 -10.54 8.18
N LEU A 28 0.02 -9.34 8.65
CA LEU A 28 -0.67 -8.31 7.88
C LEU A 28 0.31 -7.22 7.47
N VAL A 29 0.22 -6.77 6.22
CA VAL A 29 1.10 -5.73 5.67
C VAL A 29 0.27 -4.70 4.90
N THR A 30 0.43 -3.41 5.20
CA THR A 30 -0.12 -2.35 4.33
C THR A 30 0.82 -2.09 3.16
N ALA A 31 0.31 -2.21 1.93
CA ALA A 31 1.02 -1.81 0.72
C ALA A 31 0.57 -0.41 0.31
N ALA A 32 1.33 0.60 0.75
CA ALA A 32 0.90 2.00 0.72
C ALA A 32 0.62 2.49 -0.71
N SER A 33 1.41 2.10 -1.69
CA SER A 33 1.23 2.58 -3.05
C SER A 33 0.30 1.70 -3.90
N SER A 34 -0.09 0.53 -3.40
CA SER A 34 -1.11 -0.33 -4.02
C SER A 34 -2.52 -0.11 -3.47
N ASN A 35 -2.70 0.67 -2.40
CA ASN A 35 -3.98 0.81 -1.69
C ASN A 35 -4.54 -0.54 -1.20
N MET A 36 -3.65 -1.42 -0.71
CA MET A 36 -3.99 -2.78 -0.28
C MET A 36 -3.56 -3.05 1.16
N LEU A 37 -4.35 -3.88 1.85
CA LEU A 37 -3.91 -4.67 3.01
C LEU A 37 -3.65 -6.10 2.54
N LEU A 38 -2.45 -6.61 2.83
CA LEU A 38 -2.03 -7.96 2.46
C LEU A 38 -2.09 -8.88 3.67
N VAL A 39 -2.56 -10.11 3.46
CA VAL A 39 -2.41 -11.20 4.43
C VAL A 39 -1.31 -12.12 3.92
N VAL A 40 -0.26 -12.31 4.71
CA VAL A 40 0.91 -13.11 4.38
C VAL A 40 0.99 -14.32 5.32
N ASP A 41 1.24 -15.48 4.73
CA ASP A 41 1.54 -16.71 5.44
C ASP A 41 2.94 -16.62 6.07
N PRO A 42 3.10 -16.74 7.40
CA PRO A 42 4.41 -16.60 8.03
C PRO A 42 5.35 -17.79 7.78
N LEU A 43 4.83 -18.95 7.37
CA LEU A 43 5.63 -20.16 7.13
C LEU A 43 6.16 -20.20 5.69
N THR A 44 5.32 -19.80 4.74
CA THR A 44 5.65 -19.87 3.30
C THR A 44 6.06 -18.53 2.71
N GLY A 45 5.76 -17.42 3.38
CA GLY A 45 5.96 -16.06 2.86
C GLY A 45 4.98 -15.67 1.75
N MET A 46 4.02 -16.54 1.41
CA MET A 46 3.08 -16.30 0.32
C MET A 46 1.95 -15.36 0.74
N VAL A 47 1.55 -14.46 -0.18
CA VAL A 47 0.37 -13.60 0.01
C VAL A 47 -0.89 -14.45 -0.15
N ARG A 48 -1.65 -14.63 0.93
CA ARG A 48 -2.92 -15.35 0.96
C ARG A 48 -4.09 -14.49 0.47
N ASN A 49 -4.13 -13.22 0.86
CA ASN A 49 -5.20 -12.30 0.49
C ASN A 49 -4.65 -10.90 0.16
N ARG A 50 -5.37 -10.21 -0.73
CA ARG A 50 -5.16 -8.80 -1.09
C ARG A 50 -6.49 -8.08 -0.92
N ILE A 51 -6.57 -7.22 0.08
CA ILE A 51 -7.82 -6.57 0.47
C ILE A 51 -7.71 -5.08 0.08
N PRO A 52 -8.53 -4.59 -0.87
CA PRO A 52 -8.57 -3.18 -1.19
C PRO A 52 -8.97 -2.36 0.04
N VAL A 53 -8.27 -1.25 0.27
CA VAL A 53 -8.55 -0.28 1.33
C VAL A 53 -8.51 1.14 0.74
N GLY A 54 -8.53 2.17 1.59
CA GLY A 54 -8.38 3.55 1.13
C GLY A 54 -6.96 3.87 0.62
N SER A 55 -6.80 5.10 0.12
CA SER A 55 -5.56 5.55 -0.51
C SER A 55 -4.42 5.73 0.49
N MET A 56 -3.23 5.24 0.13
CA MET A 56 -2.01 5.34 0.94
C MET A 56 -2.17 4.77 2.35
N PRO A 57 -2.48 3.47 2.52
CA PRO A 57 -2.56 2.85 3.83
C PRO A 57 -1.19 2.87 4.52
N ARG A 58 -1.11 3.54 5.67
CA ARG A 58 0.14 3.79 6.40
C ARG A 58 0.06 3.55 7.90
N GLY A 59 -1.12 3.28 8.43
CA GLY A 59 -1.30 2.78 9.79
C GLY A 59 -2.03 1.45 9.75
N LEU A 60 -1.71 0.58 10.69
CA LEU A 60 -2.33 -0.72 10.84
C LEU A 60 -2.40 -1.09 12.32
N LEU A 61 -3.60 -1.40 12.78
CA LEU A 61 -3.89 -1.96 14.10
C LEU A 61 -4.83 -3.14 13.92
N VAL A 62 -4.64 -4.20 14.70
CA VAL A 62 -5.53 -5.36 14.73
C VAL A 62 -6.10 -5.51 16.12
N VAL A 63 -7.41 -5.68 16.21
CA VAL A 63 -8.11 -6.04 17.44
C VAL A 63 -9.00 -7.22 17.11
N GLU A 64 -8.68 -8.38 17.70
CA GLU A 64 -9.35 -9.65 17.39
C GLU A 64 -9.34 -9.93 15.87
N ASP A 65 -10.50 -9.88 15.23
CA ASP A 65 -10.73 -10.19 13.81
C ASP A 65 -10.88 -8.96 12.94
N VAL A 66 -10.63 -7.78 13.50
CA VAL A 66 -10.82 -6.51 12.80
C VAL A 66 -9.48 -5.82 12.64
N ALA A 67 -9.13 -5.53 11.39
CA ALA A 67 -8.00 -4.66 11.06
C ALA A 67 -8.49 -3.23 10.81
N TYR A 68 -7.85 -2.28 11.47
CA TYR A 68 -8.04 -0.84 11.31
C TYR A 68 -6.87 -0.28 10.54
N VAL A 69 -7.14 0.21 9.33
CA VAL A 69 -6.09 0.70 8.41
C VAL A 69 -6.27 2.20 8.21
N TYR A 70 -5.26 2.98 8.62
CA TYR A 70 -5.28 4.42 8.41
C TYR A 70 -4.79 4.76 7.00
N ASN A 71 -5.65 5.40 6.23
CA ASN A 71 -5.43 5.78 4.83
C ASN A 71 -5.05 7.25 4.75
N ARG A 72 -3.75 7.53 4.63
CA ARG A 72 -3.24 8.90 4.64
C ARG A 72 -3.72 9.73 3.44
N GLY A 73 -3.88 9.11 2.28
CA GLY A 73 -4.26 9.81 1.05
C GLY A 73 -5.73 10.24 1.06
N ASP A 74 -6.57 9.50 1.78
CA ASP A 74 -8.00 9.78 1.90
C ASP A 74 -8.38 10.47 3.21
N LEU A 75 -7.49 10.49 4.21
CA LEU A 75 -7.79 10.90 5.59
C LEU A 75 -8.96 10.08 6.17
N THR A 76 -8.97 8.78 5.88
CA THR A 76 -9.99 7.84 6.36
C THR A 76 -9.37 6.70 7.15
N LEU A 77 -10.20 6.00 7.93
CA LEU A 77 -9.89 4.73 8.57
C LEU A 77 -10.72 3.63 7.91
N SER A 78 -10.07 2.70 7.22
CA SER A 78 -10.71 1.47 6.73
C SER A 78 -10.89 0.49 7.88
N VAL A 79 -12.09 -0.05 8.02
CA VAL A 79 -12.42 -1.11 8.97
C VAL A 79 -12.60 -2.40 8.17
N VAL A 80 -11.68 -3.33 8.37
CA VAL A 80 -11.58 -4.58 7.61
C VAL A 80 -11.90 -5.75 8.52
N ASP A 81 -12.88 -6.55 8.11
CA ASP A 81 -13.15 -7.85 8.74
C ASP A 81 -12.20 -8.87 8.14
N LEU A 82 -11.40 -9.51 8.99
CA LEU A 82 -10.41 -10.50 8.58
C LEU A 82 -11.04 -11.88 8.40
N GLY A 83 -12.30 -12.08 8.79
CA GLY A 83 -12.97 -13.36 8.72
C GLY A 83 -12.33 -14.43 9.61
N ASN A 84 -12.95 -15.62 9.64
CA ASN A 84 -12.34 -16.75 10.32
C ASN A 84 -11.13 -17.24 9.54
N SER A 85 -9.95 -17.24 10.17
CA SER A 85 -8.70 -17.72 9.57
C SER A 85 -8.35 -17.07 8.24
N PHE A 86 -8.73 -15.81 8.03
CA PHE A 86 -8.50 -15.08 6.77
C PHE A 86 -9.27 -15.66 5.57
N HIS A 87 -10.40 -16.32 5.81
CA HIS A 87 -11.34 -16.70 4.76
C HIS A 87 -12.22 -15.51 4.39
N GLU A 88 -12.17 -15.10 3.12
CA GLU A 88 -12.94 -13.97 2.55
C GLU A 88 -12.85 -12.65 3.36
N PRO A 89 -11.63 -12.18 3.70
CA PRO A 89 -11.48 -10.91 4.39
C PRO A 89 -11.93 -9.75 3.49
N VAL A 90 -12.61 -8.77 4.06
CA VAL A 90 -13.24 -7.69 3.29
C VAL A 90 -13.30 -6.39 4.08
N GLU A 91 -13.09 -5.27 3.38
CA GLU A 91 -13.37 -3.95 3.92
C GLU A 91 -14.88 -3.77 4.12
N ARG A 92 -15.29 -3.48 5.37
CA ARG A 92 -16.69 -3.30 5.73
C ARG A 92 -17.16 -1.88 5.45
N TYR A 93 -16.40 -0.89 5.90
CA TYR A 93 -16.70 0.53 5.73
C TYR A 93 -15.45 1.39 6.01
N ARG A 94 -15.55 2.68 5.67
CA ARG A 94 -14.53 3.70 5.98
C ARG A 94 -15.10 4.79 6.87
N VAL A 95 -14.33 5.20 7.86
CA VAL A 95 -14.63 6.36 8.71
C VAL A 95 -13.82 7.55 8.20
N VAL A 96 -14.46 8.68 7.94
CA VAL A 96 -13.76 9.92 7.59
C VAL A 96 -13.19 10.53 8.87
N LEU A 97 -11.87 10.68 8.94
CA LEU A 97 -11.19 11.24 10.11
C LEU A 97 -11.00 12.76 10.00
N ALA A 98 -10.79 13.25 8.79
CA ALA A 98 -10.58 14.67 8.51
C ALA A 98 -10.95 15.01 7.06
N THR A 99 -11.07 16.31 6.79
CA THR A 99 -11.20 16.84 5.43
C THR A 99 -9.89 17.50 5.03
N ASP A 100 -9.43 17.20 3.81
CA ASP A 100 -8.27 17.86 3.23
C ASP A 100 -8.66 19.25 2.74
N PRO A 101 -8.11 20.35 3.31
CA PRO A 101 -8.46 21.70 2.91
C PRO A 101 -7.86 22.10 1.56
N ALA A 102 -6.97 21.28 0.99
CA ALA A 102 -6.34 21.60 -0.28
C ALA A 102 -7.36 21.57 -1.44
N PRO A 103 -7.12 22.37 -2.51
CA PRO A 103 -7.93 22.29 -3.71
C PRO A 103 -8.00 20.88 -4.29
N ALA A 104 -9.14 20.50 -4.89
CA ALA A 104 -9.38 19.15 -5.40
C ALA A 104 -8.28 18.65 -6.36
N PHE A 105 -7.73 19.53 -7.20
CA PHE A 105 -6.64 19.16 -8.13
C PHE A 105 -5.35 18.76 -7.40
N ILE A 106 -5.06 19.35 -6.24
CA ILE A 106 -3.91 18.96 -5.40
C ILE A 106 -4.18 17.60 -4.74
N GLN A 107 -5.40 17.38 -4.25
CA GLN A 107 -5.77 16.09 -3.67
C GLN A 107 -5.65 14.96 -4.71
N GLN A 108 -6.13 15.22 -5.93
CA GLN A 108 -6.01 14.30 -7.06
C GLN A 108 -4.55 14.07 -7.45
N GLY A 109 -3.75 15.14 -7.55
CA GLY A 109 -2.32 15.04 -7.84
C GLY A 109 -1.58 14.14 -6.85
N ARG A 110 -1.89 14.24 -5.55
CA ARG A 110 -1.31 13.36 -4.52
C ARG A 110 -1.70 11.90 -4.73
N ARG A 111 -2.98 11.60 -5.02
CA ARG A 111 -3.42 10.22 -5.31
C ARG A 111 -2.63 9.63 -6.48
N LEU A 112 -2.53 10.37 -7.59
CA LEU A 112 -1.75 9.94 -8.76
C LEU A 112 -0.27 9.73 -8.42
N PHE A 113 0.31 10.64 -7.64
CA PHE A 113 1.74 10.60 -7.29
C PHE A 113 2.11 9.39 -6.42
N TYR A 114 1.18 8.86 -5.61
CA TYR A 114 1.42 7.74 -4.70
C TYR A 114 0.79 6.41 -5.15
N ASP A 115 0.08 6.38 -6.27
CA ASP A 115 -0.59 5.18 -6.78
C ASP A 115 0.24 4.50 -7.88
N VAL A 116 0.52 3.21 -7.69
CA VAL A 116 1.34 2.44 -8.64
C VAL A 116 0.65 2.10 -9.95
N SER A 117 -0.67 2.21 -10.04
CA SER A 117 -1.40 1.95 -11.28
C SER A 117 -1.00 2.90 -12.43
N PHE A 118 -0.37 4.03 -12.10
CA PHE A 118 0.18 4.98 -13.07
C PHE A 118 1.65 4.73 -13.44
N SER A 119 2.25 3.67 -12.88
CA SER A 119 3.60 3.22 -13.23
C SER A 119 3.54 2.18 -14.33
N SER A 120 4.48 2.23 -15.28
CA SER A 120 4.50 1.37 -16.46
C SER A 120 4.49 -0.13 -16.15
N ASN A 121 4.97 -0.53 -14.97
CA ASN A 121 5.01 -1.93 -14.52
C ASN A 121 4.27 -2.18 -13.20
N GLY A 122 3.59 -1.18 -12.62
CA GLY A 122 2.83 -1.33 -11.38
C GLY A 122 3.65 -1.62 -10.10
N THR A 123 4.98 -1.46 -10.13
CA THR A 123 5.86 -1.86 -9.01
C THR A 123 6.19 -0.72 -8.04
N PHE A 124 6.27 0.52 -8.53
CA PHE A 124 6.55 1.71 -7.72
C PHE A 124 5.75 2.91 -8.22
N ALA A 125 5.26 3.74 -7.31
CA ALA A 125 4.74 5.06 -7.60
C ALA A 125 5.85 6.11 -7.55
N CYS A 126 5.61 7.29 -8.10
CA CYS A 126 6.56 8.41 -8.03
C CYS A 126 6.97 8.72 -6.58
N GLY A 127 5.98 8.77 -5.67
CA GLY A 127 6.20 9.03 -4.24
C GLY A 127 6.68 7.83 -3.43
N SER A 128 6.91 6.68 -4.05
CA SER A 128 7.38 5.48 -3.37
C SER A 128 8.82 5.13 -3.74
N CYS A 129 9.31 5.56 -4.90
CA CYS A 129 10.76 5.60 -5.19
C CYS A 129 11.48 6.66 -4.34
N HIS A 130 10.77 7.70 -3.91
CA HIS A 130 11.25 8.72 -2.99
C HIS A 130 10.43 8.67 -1.70
N PRO A 131 10.95 8.08 -0.60
CA PRO A 131 10.22 8.04 0.67
C PRO A 131 9.79 9.46 1.07
N ASP A 132 8.47 9.66 1.06
CA ASP A 132 7.83 10.95 1.34
C ASP A 132 8.22 12.10 0.41
N ALA A 133 8.48 11.78 -0.87
CA ALA A 133 8.81 12.75 -1.92
C ALA A 133 10.11 13.55 -1.66
N HIS A 134 11.01 13.02 -0.84
CA HIS A 134 12.34 13.60 -0.68
C HIS A 134 13.23 13.28 -1.88
N VAL A 135 13.92 14.28 -2.39
CA VAL A 135 14.94 14.11 -3.42
C VAL A 135 16.23 13.58 -2.78
N ASP A 136 16.81 12.55 -3.38
CA ASP A 136 18.14 12.05 -3.01
C ASP A 136 19.28 12.84 -3.69
N GLN A 137 18.93 13.79 -4.56
CA GLN A 137 19.83 14.58 -5.41
C GLN A 137 20.66 13.76 -6.40
N LEU A 138 20.25 12.53 -6.71
CA LEU A 138 20.94 11.66 -7.64
C LEU A 138 20.31 11.73 -9.04
N VAL A 139 21.16 11.54 -10.05
CA VAL A 139 20.73 11.33 -11.43
C VAL A 139 20.73 9.83 -11.68
N TRP A 140 19.53 9.26 -11.82
CA TRP A 140 19.33 7.83 -12.00
C TRP A 140 19.32 7.48 -13.49
N ASN A 141 20.07 6.46 -13.89
CA ASN A 141 20.01 5.89 -15.23
C ASN A 141 19.24 4.57 -15.20
N LEU A 142 18.01 4.59 -15.69
CA LEU A 142 17.07 3.45 -15.65
C LEU A 142 16.92 2.78 -17.03
N GLY A 143 17.89 2.93 -17.93
CA GLY A 143 17.91 2.30 -19.26
C GLY A 143 17.53 3.25 -20.40
N ASP A 144 16.53 4.10 -20.20
CA ASP A 144 16.07 5.10 -21.20
C ASP A 144 16.72 6.48 -21.03
N GLY A 145 17.91 6.52 -20.42
CA GLY A 145 18.67 7.73 -20.14
C GLY A 145 18.48 8.32 -18.74
N PRO A 146 19.25 9.36 -18.40
CA PRO A 146 19.28 9.93 -17.07
C PRO A 146 17.97 10.64 -16.71
N ARG A 147 17.43 10.33 -15.52
CA ARG A 147 16.31 11.03 -14.89
C ARG A 147 16.80 11.72 -13.63
N SER A 148 16.52 13.01 -13.55
CA SER A 148 16.79 13.86 -12.40
C SER A 148 15.47 14.23 -11.77
N THR A 149 15.34 14.07 -10.45
CA THR A 149 14.11 14.40 -9.70
C THR A 149 14.16 15.80 -9.05
N ARG A 150 15.02 16.67 -9.59
CA ARG A 150 15.17 18.08 -9.19
C ARG A 150 13.98 18.95 -9.57
#